data_AF-A0A2A4YFQ1-F1
#
_entry.id   AF-A0A2A4YFQ1-F1
#
_cell.length_a   1.000
_cell.length_b   1.000
_cell.length_c   1.000
_cell.angle_alpha   90.00
_cell.angle_beta   90.00
_cell.angle_gamma   90.00
#
_symmetry.space_group_name_H-M   'P 1'
#
loop_
_entity.id
_entity.type
_entity.pdbx_description
1 polymer ?
#
loop_
_entity_poly.entity_id
_entity_poly.type
_entity_poly.pdbx_seq_one_letter_code
_entity_poly.pdbx_strand_id
1 'polypeptide(L)' 'MKLLLKYTSIILLFAFSTTYAHEDNKTIKFVENKGQWPKQVNFKSDVAGGKIWIENNKISYQ' A
#
# COMPACT_ATOMS: atom_id res chain seq x y z
N MET A 1 -11.46 37.10 -29.57
CA MET A 1 -10.95 35.71 -29.47
C MET A 1 -9.48 35.59 -29.04
N LYS A 2 -8.85 36.63 -28.44
CA LYS A 2 -7.44 36.53 -27.96
C LYS A 2 -7.33 36.39 -26.43
N LEU A 3 -8.36 36.78 -25.68
CA LEU A 3 -8.41 36.59 -24.22
C LEU A 3 -8.61 35.12 -23.83
N LEU A 4 -9.46 34.38 -24.55
CA LEU A 4 -9.74 32.97 -24.27
C LEU A 4 -8.49 32.10 -24.35
N LEU A 5 -7.56 32.41 -25.26
CA LEU A 5 -6.31 31.67 -25.51
C LEU A 5 -5.22 31.92 -24.45
N LYS A 6 -5.35 32.96 -23.62
CA LYS A 6 -4.38 33.26 -22.55
C LYS A 6 -4.56 32.37 -21.32
N TYR A 7 -5.80 31.97 -21.05
CA TYR A 7 -6.14 31.19 -19.85
C TYR A 7 -6.16 29.69 -20.12
N THR A 8 -5.99 29.25 -21.37
CA THR A 8 -5.89 27.82 -21.74
C THR A 8 -4.72 27.13 -21.04
N SER A 9 -3.58 27.81 -20.87
CA SER A 9 -2.41 27.24 -20.19
C SER A 9 -2.64 27.01 -18.70
N ILE A 10 -3.46 27.86 -18.06
CA ILE A 10 -3.81 27.74 -16.63
C ILE A 10 -4.83 26.62 -16.40
N ILE A 11 -5.80 26.47 -17.32
CA ILE A 11 -6.81 25.40 -17.27
C ILE A 11 -6.16 24.03 -17.49
N LEU A 12 -5.12 23.95 -18.33
CA LEU A 12 -4.39 22.70 -18.56
C LEU A 12 -3.64 22.21 -17.30
N LEU A 13 -3.09 23.13 -16.49
CA LEU A 13 -2.38 22.79 -15.25
C LEU A 13 -3.31 22.22 -14.16
N PHE A 14 -4.58 22.64 -14.14
CA PHE A 14 -5.58 22.12 -13.19
C PHE A 14 -6.17 20.76 -13.63
N ALA A 15 -6.09 20.41 -14.92
CA ALA A 15 -6.61 19.14 -15.43
C ALA A 15 -5.73 17.93 -15.08
N PHE A 16 -4.48 18.15 -14.66
CA PHE A 16 -3.54 17.09 -14.26
C PHE A 16 -3.65 16.65 -12.80
N SER A 17 -4.51 17.27 -11.98
CA SER A 17 -4.70 16.86 -10.58
C SER A 17 -5.69 15.70 -10.42
N THR A 18 -5.63 14.70 -11.30
CA THR A 18 -6.42 13.47 -11.14
C THR A 18 -5.55 12.35 -10.57
N THR A 19 -6.20 11.55 -9.72
CA THR A 19 -5.74 10.30 -9.10
C THR A 19 -4.84 10.46 -7.87
N TYR A 20 -5.42 10.88 -6.75
CA TYR A 20 -4.96 10.36 -5.46
C TYR A 20 -5.28 8.86 -5.45
N ALA A 21 -4.26 8.06 -5.12
CA ALA A 21 -4.28 6.62 -5.12
C ALA A 21 -5.59 6.08 -4.52
N HIS A 22 -6.22 5.13 -5.21
CA HIS A 22 -7.14 4.22 -4.54
C HIS A 22 -6.33 3.62 -3.40
N GLU A 23 -6.64 3.96 -2.15
CA GLU A 23 -6.31 3.07 -1.05
C GLU A 23 -7.09 1.80 -1.36
N ASP A 24 -6.46 0.90 -2.13
CA ASP A 24 -6.68 -0.52 -1.95
C ASP A 24 -6.68 -0.67 -0.43
N ASN A 25 -7.83 -1.03 0.14
CA ASN A 25 -7.90 -1.44 1.53
C ASN A 25 -6.78 -2.45 1.68
N LYS A 26 -5.61 -2.02 2.21
CA LYS A 26 -4.40 -2.84 2.29
C LYS A 26 -4.65 -3.79 3.43
N THR A 27 -5.58 -4.71 3.21
CA THR A 27 -5.86 -5.80 4.12
C THR A 27 -4.57 -6.56 4.23
N ILE A 28 -3.97 -6.46 5.41
CA ILE A 28 -2.76 -7.21 5.76
C ILE A 28 -3.13 -8.68 5.70
N LYS A 29 -2.60 -9.39 4.71
CA LYS A 29 -2.88 -10.81 4.50
C LYS A 29 -1.89 -11.63 5.30
N PHE A 30 -2.41 -12.46 6.19
CA PHE A 30 -1.62 -13.43 6.93
C PHE A 30 -1.65 -14.78 6.22
N VAL A 31 -0.47 -15.33 5.99
CA VAL A 31 -0.27 -16.67 5.43
C VAL A 31 0.06 -17.62 6.59
N GLU A 32 -0.70 -18.70 6.69
CA GLU A 32 -0.50 -19.76 7.69
C GLU A 32 0.77 -20.56 7.39
N ASN A 33 1.49 -20.93 8.44
CA ASN A 33 2.64 -21.81 8.34
C ASN A 33 2.21 -23.27 8.12
N LYS A 34 2.55 -23.81 6.96
CA LYS A 34 2.38 -25.21 6.55
C LYS A 34 3.74 -25.93 6.42
N GLY A 35 4.78 -25.41 7.08
CA GLY A 35 6.15 -25.93 7.06
C GLY A 35 7.15 -25.09 6.26
N GLN A 36 6.76 -23.89 5.81
CA GLN A 36 7.67 -22.97 5.10
C GLN A 36 8.65 -22.26 6.05
N TRP A 37 8.31 -22.17 7.34
CA TRP A 37 9.09 -21.46 8.36
C TRP A 37 9.26 -22.34 9.62
N PRO A 38 10.18 -21.95 10.53
CA PRO A 38 10.34 -22.65 11.80
C PRO A 38 9.01 -22.86 12.54
N LYS A 39 8.88 -24.01 13.21
CA LYS A 39 7.60 -24.50 13.79
C LYS A 39 6.95 -23.53 14.78
N GLN A 40 7.72 -22.62 15.37
CA GLN A 40 7.20 -21.62 16.29
C GLN A 40 6.40 -20.49 15.61
N VAL A 41 6.54 -20.32 14.29
CA VAL A 41 5.77 -19.34 13.51
C VAL A 41 4.43 -19.94 13.12
N ASN A 42 3.33 -19.29 13.49
CA ASN A 42 1.97 -19.69 13.13
C ASN A 42 1.53 -19.00 11.84
N PHE A 43 1.80 -17.69 11.75
CA PHE A 43 1.44 -16.87 10.59
C PHE A 43 2.52 -15.86 10.25
N LYS A 44 2.56 -15.46 8.99
CA LYS A 44 3.40 -14.36 8.52
C LYS A 44 2.65 -13.45 7.57
N SER A 45 2.93 -12.16 7.62
CA SER A 45 2.46 -11.19 6.64
C SER A 45 3.61 -10.35 6.08
N ASP A 46 3.55 -10.05 4.78
CA ASP A 46 4.37 -9.01 4.16
C ASP A 46 3.64 -7.68 4.29
N VAL A 47 4.30 -6.70 4.91
CA VAL A 47 3.78 -5.35 5.07
C VAL A 47 4.73 -4.35 4.40
N ALA A 48 4.23 -3.14 4.15
CA ALA A 48 5.09 -2.07 3.65
C ALA A 48 6.19 -1.78 4.68
N GLY A 49 7.43 -2.12 4.33
CA GLY A 49 8.61 -1.89 5.19
C GLY A 49 9.14 -3.13 5.91
N GLY A 50 8.51 -4.30 5.79
CA GLY A 50 9.00 -5.49 6.48
C GLY A 50 8.05 -6.68 6.48
N LYS A 51 8.28 -7.57 7.44
CA LYS A 51 7.51 -8.79 7.68
C LYS A 51 7.05 -8.82 9.12
N ILE A 52 5.79 -9.18 9.31
CA ILE A 52 5.23 -9.47 10.64
C ILE A 52 5.16 -10.99 10.79
N TRP A 53 5.67 -11.49 11.90
CA TRP A 53 5.64 -12.90 12.28
C TRP A 53 4.79 -13.05 13.54
N ILE A 54 3.79 -13.93 13.51
CA ILE A 54 2.93 -14.24 14.65
C ILE A 54 3.30 -15.64 15.16
N GLU A 55 3.63 -15.70 16.45
CA GLU A 55 3.89 -16.91 17.22
C GLU A 55 2.93 -16.96 18.42
N ASN A 56 2.81 -18.10 19.12
CA ASN A 56 1.83 -18.29 20.21
C ASN A 56 1.77 -17.16 21.24
N ASN A 57 2.92 -16.60 21.65
CA ASN A 57 3.00 -15.61 22.73
C ASN A 57 3.78 -14.35 22.33
N LYS A 58 4.09 -14.15 21.04
CA LYS A 58 4.84 -12.98 20.60
C LYS A 58 4.55 -12.62 19.14
N ILE A 59 4.76 -11.35 18.84
CA ILE A 59 4.73 -10.80 17.49
C ILE A 59 6.13 -10.23 17.24
N SER A 60 6.74 -10.59 16.11
CA SER A 60 8.06 -10.10 15.70
C SER A 60 7.96 -9.32 14.39
N TYR A 61 8.75 -8.26 14.26
CA TYR A 61 8.83 -7.42 13.06
C TYR A 61 10.28 -7.37 12.56
N GLN A 62 10.46 -7.52 11.24
CA GLN A 62 11.75 -7.50 10.56
C GLN A 62 11.68 -6.76 9.22
#